data_AF-A0A0F9AHZ6-F1
#
_entry.id   AF-A0A0F9AHZ6-F1
#
_cell.length_a   1.000
_cell.length_b   1.000
_cell.length_c   1.000
_cell.angle_alpha   90.00
_cell.angle_beta   90.00
_cell.angle_gamma   90.00
#
_symmetry.space_group_name_H-M   'P 1'
#
loop_
_entity.id
_entity.type
_entity.pdbx_description
1 polymer ?
#
loop_
_entity_poly.entity_id
_entity_poly.type
_entity_poly.pdbx_seq_one_letter_code
_entity_poly.pdbx_strand_id
1 'polypeptide(L)'
;MPKNDTDTSTQGVMTAMGVPGLSVWKGILGEEYLQALSGTKAVKIFIEMGDDAVIGALLDAMIMPLIAAEMFVDSADESNEADNEAADFVDSCMNDMTRYSWREHTVEQLS
;
A
#
# COMPACT_ATOMS: atom_id res chain seq x y z
N MET A 1 66.35 20.14 10.89
CA MET A 1 65.97 18.92 11.64
C MET A 1 64.77 19.24 12.54
N PRO A 2 63.91 18.25 12.84
CA PRO A 2 62.47 18.26 12.55
C PRO A 2 61.56 18.49 13.77
N LYS A 3 60.26 18.72 13.54
CA LYS A 3 59.15 17.91 14.08
C LYS A 3 57.82 18.23 13.39
N ASN A 4 57.15 17.15 13.01
CA ASN A 4 55.85 17.01 12.37
C ASN A 4 54.89 16.57 13.47
N ASP A 5 53.80 17.29 13.71
CA ASP A 5 52.69 16.84 14.54
C ASP A 5 51.37 17.36 13.94
N THR A 6 50.87 16.60 12.97
CA THR A 6 49.47 16.17 12.86
C THR A 6 48.36 17.19 13.13
N ASP A 7 47.86 17.82 12.06
CA ASP A 7 46.45 18.21 11.98
C ASP A 7 45.60 16.94 11.75
N THR A 8 45.55 16.07 12.76
CA THR A 8 44.50 15.06 12.90
C THR A 8 43.28 15.73 13.50
N SER A 9 42.25 15.98 12.68
CA SER A 9 40.95 15.33 12.85
C SER A 9 39.91 15.96 11.91
N THR A 10 39.48 15.14 10.96
CA THR A 10 38.07 14.99 10.61
C THR A 10 37.38 16.27 10.16
N GLN A 11 37.69 16.72 8.93
CA GLN A 11 36.62 17.20 8.06
C GLN A 11 35.69 16.01 7.87
N GLY A 12 34.69 15.92 8.75
CA GLY A 12 33.63 14.94 8.67
C GLY A 12 33.07 15.05 7.27
N VAL A 13 33.27 13.98 6.52
CA VAL A 13 32.63 13.76 5.24
C VAL A 13 31.13 13.93 5.52
N MET A 14 30.58 15.12 5.22
CA MET A 14 29.14 15.38 5.18
C MET A 14 28.57 14.72 3.92
N THR A 15 29.05 13.52 3.57
CA THR A 15 28.32 12.64 2.68
C THR A 15 27.12 12.23 3.50
N ALA A 16 25.98 12.85 3.21
CA ALA A 16 24.70 12.34 3.60
C ALA A 16 24.63 10.88 3.12
N MET A 17 24.95 9.95 4.02
CA MET A 17 24.76 8.53 3.80
C MET A 17 23.30 8.25 4.08
N GLY A 18 22.52 8.15 3.02
CA GLY A 18 21.12 7.79 3.04
C GLY A 18 20.59 7.76 1.61
N VAL A 19 19.76 6.77 1.30
CA VAL A 19 18.92 6.82 0.11
C VAL A 19 17.81 7.82 0.43
N PRO A 20 17.55 8.85 -0.40
CA PRO A 20 16.37 9.69 -0.18
C PRO A 20 15.14 8.79 -0.15
N GLY A 21 14.36 8.88 0.93
CA GLY A 21 13.10 8.16 1.04
C GLY A 21 12.08 8.66 0.02
N LEU A 22 10.86 8.15 0.13
CA LEU A 22 9.74 8.51 -0.73
C LEU A 22 9.56 10.04 -0.82
N SER A 23 9.58 10.59 -2.03
CA SER A 23 9.48 12.04 -2.30
C SER A 23 8.04 12.54 -2.17
N VAL A 24 7.54 12.59 -0.94
CA VAL A 24 6.18 13.07 -0.64
C VAL A 24 6.19 14.57 -0.35
N TRP A 25 5.40 15.34 -1.09
CA TRP A 25 5.13 16.74 -0.74
C TRP A 25 3.63 16.99 -0.70
N LYS A 26 3.13 17.43 0.46
CA LYS A 26 1.68 17.66 0.69
C LYS A 26 0.78 16.50 0.27
N GLY A 27 1.22 15.25 0.52
CA GLY A 27 0.47 14.05 0.16
C GLY A 27 0.53 13.68 -1.32
N ILE A 28 1.29 14.41 -2.14
CA ILE A 28 1.51 14.10 -3.56
C ILE A 28 2.85 13.38 -3.69
N LEU A 29 2.83 12.22 -4.34
CA LEU A 29 4.01 11.43 -4.68
C LEU A 29 4.75 12.10 -5.85
N GLY A 30 6.04 12.41 -5.66
CA GLY A 30 6.92 12.95 -6.69
C GLY A 30 7.67 11.90 -7.49
N GLU A 31 7.22 10.63 -7.49
CA GLU A 31 7.89 9.53 -8.19
C GLU A 31 7.47 9.39 -9.66
N GLU A 32 6.36 10.02 -10.07
CA GLU A 32 5.92 9.99 -11.45
C GLU A 32 6.77 10.93 -12.32
N TYR A 33 7.47 10.36 -13.29
CA TYR A 33 8.28 11.11 -14.26
C TYR A 33 7.40 11.87 -15.26
N LEU A 34 6.30 11.25 -15.70
CA LEU A 34 5.41 11.83 -16.68
C LEU A 34 4.49 12.86 -16.03
N GLN A 35 4.75 14.14 -16.26
CA GLN A 35 3.94 15.24 -15.71
C GLN A 35 2.44 15.15 -16.03
N ALA A 36 2.07 14.47 -17.12
CA ALA A 36 0.67 14.25 -17.48
C ALA A 36 -0.05 13.30 -16.50
N LEU A 37 0.67 12.35 -15.90
CA LEU A 37 0.18 11.40 -14.89
C LEU A 37 0.52 11.83 -13.46
N SER A 38 0.90 13.09 -13.25
CA SER A 38 1.20 13.60 -11.91
C SER A 38 -0.05 14.18 -11.23
N GLY A 39 -0.27 13.79 -9.98
CA GLY A 39 -1.31 14.33 -9.11
C GLY A 39 -2.74 14.10 -9.63
N THR A 40 -3.60 15.12 -9.50
CA THR A 40 -5.03 15.02 -9.84
C THR A 40 -5.30 14.82 -11.33
N LYS A 41 -4.35 15.13 -12.21
CA LYS A 41 -4.48 14.88 -13.66
C LYS A 41 -4.49 13.39 -13.97
N ALA A 42 -3.67 12.62 -13.26
CA ALA A 42 -3.60 11.17 -13.39
C ALA A 42 -4.95 10.52 -13.08
N VAL A 43 -5.59 10.96 -11.99
CA VAL A 43 -6.88 10.42 -11.53
C VAL A 43 -7.92 10.51 -12.63
N LYS A 44 -8.04 11.68 -13.29
CA LYS A 44 -8.98 11.85 -14.40
C LYS A 44 -8.67 10.89 -15.57
N ILE A 45 -7.40 10.75 -15.93
CA ILE A 45 -6.98 9.88 -17.03
C ILE A 45 -7.30 8.42 -16.71
N PHE A 46 -7.02 7.95 -15.49
CA PHE A 46 -7.34 6.57 -15.10
C PHE A 46 -8.84 6.29 -15.06
N ILE A 47 -9.66 7.26 -14.65
CA ILE A 47 -11.12 7.15 -14.71
C ILE A 47 -11.58 7.03 -16.18
N GLU A 48 -11.08 7.90 -17.06
CA GLU A 48 -11.41 7.84 -18.50
C GLU A 48 -10.91 6.55 -19.17
N MET A 49 -9.80 5.98 -18.70
CA MET A 49 -9.29 4.69 -19.15
C MET A 49 -10.19 3.52 -18.69
N GLY A 50 -10.81 3.61 -17.52
CA GLY A 50 -11.74 2.59 -17.03
C GLY A 50 -12.99 2.43 -17.91
N ASP A 51 -13.41 3.50 -18.58
CA ASP A 51 -14.54 3.48 -19.52
C ASP A 51 -14.19 2.80 -20.87
N ASP A 52 -12.91 2.57 -21.17
CA ASP A 52 -12.50 1.84 -22.36
C ASP A 52 -12.79 0.34 -22.22
N ALA A 53 -13.41 -0.25 -23.24
CA ALA A 53 -13.87 -1.64 -23.19
C ALA A 53 -12.74 -2.66 -23.01
N VAL A 54 -11.52 -2.39 -23.48
CA VAL A 54 -10.39 -3.31 -23.33
C VAL A 54 -9.85 -3.26 -21.90
N ILE A 55 -9.69 -2.06 -21.36
CA ILE A 55 -9.18 -1.84 -20.01
C ILE A 55 -10.22 -2.31 -18.98
N GLY A 56 -11.49 -1.97 -19.16
CA GLY A 56 -12.58 -2.43 -18.31
C GLY A 56 -12.66 -3.97 -18.27
N ALA A 57 -12.62 -4.63 -19.43
CA ALA A 57 -12.63 -6.09 -19.47
C ALA A 57 -11.40 -6.73 -18.79
N LEU A 58 -10.23 -6.09 -18.87
CA LEU A 58 -9.03 -6.54 -18.19
C LEU A 58 -9.16 -6.39 -16.66
N LEU A 59 -9.65 -5.24 -16.18
CA LEU A 59 -9.89 -4.99 -14.77
C LEU A 59 -10.89 -6.01 -14.22
N ASP A 60 -12.01 -6.23 -14.92
CA ASP A 60 -13.00 -7.24 -14.56
C ASP A 60 -12.39 -8.64 -14.46
N ALA A 61 -11.56 -9.02 -15.45
CA ALA A 61 -10.88 -10.32 -15.45
C ALA A 61 -9.92 -10.50 -14.27
N MET A 62 -9.34 -9.42 -13.73
CA MET A 62 -8.48 -9.45 -12.53
C MET A 62 -9.27 -9.36 -11.23
N ILE A 63 -10.36 -8.59 -11.19
CA ILE A 63 -11.17 -8.37 -9.99
C ILE A 63 -12.04 -9.59 -9.67
N MET A 64 -12.61 -10.25 -10.69
CA MET A 64 -13.46 -11.44 -10.50
C MET A 64 -12.81 -12.55 -9.66
N PRO A 65 -11.55 -12.97 -9.89
CA PRO A 65 -10.90 -13.97 -9.05
C PRO A 65 -10.59 -13.47 -7.63
N LEU A 66 -10.30 -12.17 -7.45
CA LEU A 66 -10.08 -11.60 -6.11
C LEU A 66 -11.36 -11.62 -5.28
N ILE A 67 -12.51 -11.31 -5.89
CA ILE A 67 -13.82 -11.37 -5.25
C ILE A 67 -14.25 -12.82 -4.94
N ALA A 68 -13.79 -13.78 -5.76
CA ALA A 68 -14.11 -15.20 -5.57
C ALA A 68 -13.26 -15.87 -4.48
N ALA A 69 -12.18 -15.24 -4.02
CA ALA A 69 -11.35 -15.77 -2.96
C ALA A 69 -12.11 -15.77 -1.63
N GLU A 70 -12.08 -16.90 -0.93
CA GLU A 70 -12.59 -16.99 0.43
C GLU A 70 -11.60 -16.29 1.37
N MET A 71 -12.14 -15.39 2.19
CA MET A 71 -11.38 -14.70 3.23
C MET A 71 -11.68 -15.36 4.57
N PHE A 72 -10.63 -15.68 5.31
CA PHE A 72 -10.68 -16.30 6.63
C PHE A 72 -9.79 -15.51 7.58
N VAL A 73 -10.10 -15.59 8.87
CA VAL A 73 -9.34 -14.94 9.94
C VAL A 73 -8.52 -16.01 10.65
N ASP A 74 -7.19 -15.92 10.53
CA ASP A 74 -6.28 -16.79 11.28
C ASP A 74 -5.95 -16.19 12.64
N SER A 75 -5.84 -17.05 13.67
CA SER A 75 -5.35 -16.68 14.99
C SER A 75 -3.88 -16.24 14.94
N ALA A 76 -3.49 -15.24 15.73
CA ALA A 76 -2.10 -14.80 15.82
C ALA A 76 -1.17 -15.89 16.39
N ASP A 77 -1.67 -16.69 17.33
CA ASP A 77 -1.00 -17.87 17.90
C ASP A 77 -2.04 -18.94 18.21
N GLU A 78 -2.01 -20.05 17.46
CA GLU A 78 -2.95 -21.17 17.62
C GLU A 78 -2.91 -21.81 19.03
N SER A 79 -1.79 -21.65 19.74
CA SER A 79 -1.59 -22.23 21.07
C SER A 79 -2.20 -21.40 22.21
N ASN A 80 -2.59 -20.16 21.93
CA ASN A 80 -3.19 -19.25 22.90
C ASN A 80 -4.71 -19.17 22.71
N GLU A 81 -5.45 -19.65 23.71
CA GLU A 81 -6.92 -19.69 23.67
C GLU A 81 -7.56 -18.30 23.55
N ALA A 82 -6.92 -17.25 24.09
CA ALA A 82 -7.41 -15.87 23.96
C ALA A 82 -7.31 -15.33 22.52
N ASP A 83 -6.28 -15.74 21.77
CA ASP A 83 -6.09 -15.29 20.39
C ASP A 83 -7.04 -16.03 19.43
N ASN A 84 -7.39 -17.28 19.75
CA ASN A 84 -8.43 -18.03 19.05
C ASN A 84 -9.83 -17.43 19.28
N GLU A 85 -10.18 -17.08 20.53
CA GLU A 85 -11.47 -16.41 20.83
C GLU A 85 -11.57 -15.05 20.12
N ALA A 86 -10.47 -14.30 20.05
CA ALA A 86 -10.42 -13.04 19.32
C ALA A 86 -10.61 -13.24 17.80
N ALA A 87 -10.03 -14.28 17.21
CA ALA A 87 -10.21 -14.61 15.80
C ALA A 87 -11.68 -14.98 15.50
N ASP A 88 -12.28 -15.85 16.33
CA ASP A 88 -13.70 -16.23 16.22
C ASP A 88 -14.64 -15.02 16.34
N PHE A 89 -14.31 -14.09 17.24
CA PHE A 89 -15.08 -12.85 17.38
C PHE A 89 -15.04 -12.01 16.09
N VAL A 90 -13.87 -11.84 15.48
CA VAL A 90 -13.73 -11.07 14.23
C VAL A 90 -14.44 -11.76 13.07
N ASP A 91 -14.31 -13.09 12.95
CA ASP A 91 -15.03 -13.86 11.93
C ASP A 91 -16.55 -13.74 12.09
N SER A 92 -17.05 -13.77 13.34
CA SER A 92 -18.46 -13.54 13.62
C SER A 92 -18.91 -12.13 13.19
N CYS A 93 -18.11 -11.09 13.47
CA CYS A 93 -18.43 -9.72 13.07
C CYS A 93 -18.46 -9.56 11.54
N MET A 94 -17.55 -10.24 10.84
CA MET A 94 -17.43 -10.19 9.39
C MET A 94 -18.64 -10.81 8.69
N ASN A 95 -19.23 -11.86 9.28
CA ASN A 95 -20.35 -12.61 8.71
C ASN A 95 -21.73 -12.18 9.23
N ASP A 96 -21.81 -11.41 10.31
CA ASP A 96 -23.09 -10.94 10.92
C ASP A 96 -23.69 -9.70 10.21
N MET A 97 -23.02 -9.15 9.20
CA MET A 97 -23.52 -7.96 8.51
C MET A 97 -24.75 -8.26 7.63
N THR A 98 -25.94 -7.91 8.13
CA THR A 98 -27.23 -8.22 7.47
C THR A 98 -27.53 -7.36 6.23
N ARG A 99 -26.87 -6.20 6.09
CA ARG A 99 -27.17 -5.22 5.01
C ARG A 99 -26.05 -4.99 4.01
N TYR A 100 -24.81 -5.23 4.41
CA TYR A 100 -23.63 -5.03 3.56
C TYR A 100 -22.70 -6.20 3.84
N SER A 101 -22.61 -7.13 2.92
CA SER A 101 -21.71 -8.27 3.10
C SER A 101 -20.26 -7.81 3.02
N TRP A 102 -19.37 -8.52 3.69
CA TRP A 102 -17.93 -8.29 3.57
C TRP A 102 -17.43 -8.35 2.11
N ARG A 103 -18.07 -9.21 1.30
CA ARG A 103 -17.84 -9.29 -0.14
C ARG A 103 -18.19 -8.00 -0.85
N GLU A 104 -19.32 -7.37 -0.55
CA GLU A 104 -19.71 -6.08 -1.13
C GLU A 104 -18.73 -4.97 -0.76
N HIS A 105 -18.21 -4.96 0.48
CA HIS A 105 -17.16 -4.02 0.88
C HIS A 105 -15.88 -4.22 0.05
N THR A 106 -15.50 -5.47 -0.22
CA THR A 106 -14.33 -5.76 -1.06
C THR A 106 -14.52 -5.28 -2.50
N VAL A 107 -15.74 -5.38 -3.05
CA VAL A 107 -16.05 -4.84 -4.38
C VAL A 107 -15.89 -3.31 -4.38
N GLU A 108 -16.40 -2.62 -3.37
CA GLU A 108 -16.29 -1.16 -3.25
C GLU A 108 -14.83 -0.68 -3.21
N GLN A 109 -13.94 -1.43 -2.55
CA GLN A 109 -12.50 -1.06 -2.49
C GLN A 109 -11.76 -1.29 -3.82
N LEU A 110 -12.29 -2.16 -4.68
CA LEU A 110 -11.68 -2.53 -5.96
C LEU A 110 -12.24 -1.74 -7.15
N SER A 111 -13.33 -0.99 -6.95
CA SER A 111 -14.00 -0.13 -7.95
C SER A 111 -13.64 1.35 -7.78
#